data_AF-A0A0A0JDP2-F1
#
_entry.id   AF-A0A0A0JDP2-F1
#
_cell.length_a   1.000
_cell.length_b   1.000
_cell.length_c   1.000
_cell.angle_alpha   90.00
_cell.angle_beta   90.00
_cell.angle_gamma   90.00
#
_symmetry.space_group_name_H-M   'P 1'
#
loop_
_entity.id
_entity.type
_entity.pdbx_description
1 polymer ?
#
loop_
_entity_poly.entity_id
_entity_poly.type
_entity_poly.pdbx_seq_one_letter_code
_entity_poly.pdbx_strand_id
1 'polypeptide(L)'
;EHGMVVSKAVVVATGVTSQGRREILGLDVGDSEDEVFWRAFLTGLKKRGLSGVQLVISDQHAGLVAAIGRAMQGSAHQRCRVHFIRNVLAHVAKGEGEMVAAVFRTIFAQPDLASMGKQWDKVRDELAARYPKIGALMDDAKAEVLAFAVFPREHWRKIWSTNPLERLNKEIKRRARVVGIFPNEAAVIRLVGAVLADTHDEWATDERRYLSEESMAKIGKSEQTDTVALTKG
;
A
#
# COMPACT_ATOMS: atom_id res chain seq x y z
N GLU A 1 20.37 4.71 20.45
CA GLU A 1 21.38 3.62 20.46
C GLU A 1 22.69 4.17 21.01
N HIS A 2 23.42 3.40 21.81
CA HIS A 2 24.73 3.83 22.38
C HIS A 2 24.69 5.20 23.09
N GLY A 3 23.61 5.50 23.83
CA GLY A 3 23.43 6.78 24.53
C GLY A 3 22.92 7.94 23.69
N MET A 4 22.68 7.74 22.38
CA MET A 4 22.16 8.77 21.47
C MET A 4 20.69 8.57 21.12
N VAL A 5 19.97 9.68 20.92
CA VAL A 5 18.63 9.71 20.32
C VAL A 5 18.76 9.56 18.82
N VAL A 6 18.09 8.54 18.26
CA VAL A 6 18.10 8.24 16.83
C VAL A 6 16.68 8.16 16.30
N SER A 7 16.48 8.58 15.04
CA SER A 7 15.20 8.41 14.36
C SER A 7 15.02 6.95 13.99
N LYS A 8 13.85 6.37 14.30
CA LYS A 8 13.44 5.03 13.88
C LYS A 8 12.04 5.06 13.29
N ALA A 9 11.76 4.15 12.36
CA ALA A 9 10.44 4.01 11.78
C ALA A 9 9.57 3.08 12.64
N VAL A 10 8.30 3.46 12.80
CA VAL A 10 7.25 2.57 13.29
C VAL A 10 6.55 1.98 12.09
N VAL A 11 6.55 0.65 11.98
CA VAL A 11 5.89 -0.05 10.87
C VAL A 11 4.67 -0.79 11.38
N VAL A 12 3.58 -0.71 10.61
CA VAL A 12 2.30 -1.34 10.94
C VAL A 12 1.80 -2.07 9.70
N ALA A 13 1.40 -3.32 9.89
CA ALA A 13 0.70 -4.11 8.88
C ALA A 13 -0.77 -4.25 9.29
N THR A 14 -1.67 -3.96 8.35
CA THR A 14 -3.10 -4.24 8.49
C THR A 14 -3.56 -5.15 7.37
N GLY A 15 -4.53 -6.01 7.65
CA GLY A 15 -5.08 -6.96 6.68
C GLY A 15 -6.57 -6.77 6.48
N VAL A 16 -7.07 -7.28 5.35
CA VAL A 16 -8.48 -7.59 5.16
C VAL A 16 -8.59 -9.10 4.99
N THR A 17 -9.35 -9.76 5.84
CA THR A 17 -9.49 -11.23 5.84
C THR A 17 -10.34 -11.70 4.67
N SER A 18 -10.38 -13.02 4.43
CA SER A 18 -11.30 -13.65 3.47
C SER A 18 -12.78 -13.37 3.77
N GLN A 19 -13.09 -13.00 5.02
CA GLN A 19 -14.43 -12.56 5.44
C GLN A 19 -14.66 -11.05 5.22
N GLY A 20 -13.70 -10.32 4.66
CA GLY A 20 -13.83 -8.88 4.44
C GLY A 20 -13.74 -8.04 5.72
N ARG A 21 -13.22 -8.59 6.82
CA ARG A 21 -12.97 -7.86 8.08
C ARG A 21 -11.55 -7.30 8.13
N ARG A 22 -11.37 -6.16 8.79
CA ARG A 22 -10.04 -5.57 8.97
C ARG A 22 -9.38 -6.09 10.23
N GLU A 23 -8.07 -6.28 10.16
CA GLU A 23 -7.26 -6.70 11.31
C GLU A 23 -5.94 -5.95 11.36
N ILE A 24 -5.39 -5.78 12.57
CA ILE A 24 -4.00 -5.39 12.75
C ILE A 24 -3.18 -6.69 12.73
N LEU A 25 -2.25 -6.81 11.78
CA LEU A 25 -1.44 -8.02 11.61
C LEU A 25 -0.12 -7.95 12.39
N GLY A 26 0.42 -6.75 12.57
CA GLY A 26 1.66 -6.56 13.30
C GLY A 26 2.13 -5.12 13.40
N LEU A 27 3.03 -4.93 14.35
CA LEU A 27 3.74 -3.70 14.66
C LEU A 27 5.21 -4.07 14.89
N ASP A 28 6.12 -3.23 14.41
CA ASP A 28 7.53 -3.29 14.80
C ASP A 28 8.19 -1.91 14.71
N VAL A 29 9.39 -1.79 15.24
CA VAL A 29 10.20 -0.57 15.22
C VAL A 29 11.58 -0.90 14.70
N GLY A 30 12.04 -0.17 13.69
CA GLY A 30 13.35 -0.43 13.12
C GLY A 30 13.73 0.57 12.03
N ASP A 31 14.76 0.20 11.28
CA ASP A 31 15.17 0.95 10.10
C ASP A 31 14.25 0.57 8.92
N SER A 32 13.43 1.52 8.47
CA SER A 32 12.55 1.31 7.32
C SER A 32 13.30 1.18 6.01
N GLU A 33 14.60 1.49 5.96
CA GLU A 33 15.39 1.35 4.75
C GLU A 33 16.05 -0.03 4.60
N ASP A 34 16.01 -0.86 5.65
CA ASP A 34 16.72 -2.15 5.69
C ASP A 34 15.85 -3.34 5.23
N GLU A 35 16.32 -4.07 4.20
CA GLU A 35 15.68 -5.32 3.74
C GLU A 35 15.65 -6.40 4.84
N VAL A 36 16.68 -6.48 5.69
CA VAL A 36 16.75 -7.49 6.77
C VAL A 36 15.63 -7.26 7.77
N PHE A 37 15.40 -6.01 8.16
CA PHE A 37 14.28 -5.61 9.00
C PHE A 37 12.94 -6.00 8.38
N TRP A 38 12.67 -5.60 7.12
CA TRP A 38 11.40 -5.94 6.46
C TRP A 38 11.19 -7.44 6.31
N ARG A 39 12.24 -8.19 5.98
CA ARG A 39 12.17 -9.64 5.86
C ARG A 39 11.83 -10.29 7.21
N ALA A 40 12.45 -9.83 8.29
CA ALA A 40 12.16 -10.32 9.64
C ALA A 40 10.70 -10.04 10.02
N PHE A 41 10.24 -8.81 9.79
CA PHE A 41 8.86 -8.40 10.05
C PHE A 41 7.84 -9.27 9.28
N LEU A 42 7.97 -9.37 7.95
CA LEU A 42 7.06 -10.13 7.09
C LEU A 42 7.09 -11.63 7.39
N THR A 43 8.27 -12.20 7.64
CA THR A 43 8.40 -13.61 8.04
C THR A 43 7.76 -13.85 9.41
N GLY A 44 7.88 -12.89 10.33
CA GLY A 44 7.21 -12.91 11.63
C GLY A 44 5.69 -13.02 11.50
N LEU A 45 5.07 -12.29 10.57
CA LEU A 45 3.64 -12.40 10.28
C LEU A 45 3.26 -13.82 9.84
N LYS A 46 4.04 -14.41 8.93
CA LYS A 46 3.80 -15.79 8.43
C LYS A 46 3.96 -16.83 9.52
N LYS A 47 4.99 -16.70 10.36
CA LYS A 47 5.21 -17.58 11.52
C LYS A 47 4.04 -17.56 12.52
N ARG A 48 3.32 -16.43 12.62
CA ARG A 48 2.10 -16.29 13.42
C ARG A 48 0.83 -16.77 12.71
N GLY A 49 0.92 -17.32 11.51
CA GLY A 49 -0.20 -17.94 10.78
C GLY A 49 -0.72 -17.15 9.58
N LEU A 50 -0.13 -15.99 9.23
CA LEU A 50 -0.53 -15.26 8.03
C LEU A 50 -0.28 -16.12 6.78
N SER A 51 -1.33 -16.40 6.03
CA SER A 51 -1.33 -17.23 4.83
C SER A 51 -2.39 -16.77 3.84
N GLY A 52 -2.32 -17.26 2.60
CA GLY A 52 -3.32 -16.95 1.55
C GLY A 52 -3.33 -15.51 1.05
N VAL A 53 -2.27 -14.73 1.31
CA VAL A 53 -2.16 -13.33 0.91
C VAL A 53 -2.25 -13.21 -0.62
N GLN A 54 -3.23 -12.45 -1.11
CA GLN A 54 -3.44 -12.22 -2.54
C GLN A 54 -2.78 -10.92 -3.03
N LEU A 55 -2.75 -9.90 -2.18
CA LEU A 55 -2.29 -8.56 -2.52
C LEU A 55 -1.56 -7.93 -1.33
N VAL A 56 -0.40 -7.34 -1.59
CA VAL A 56 0.35 -6.51 -0.65
C VAL A 56 0.45 -5.10 -1.21
N ILE A 57 -0.07 -4.11 -0.49
CA ILE A 57 -0.02 -2.70 -0.90
C ILE A 57 1.01 -1.97 -0.03
N SER A 58 2.00 -1.34 -0.66
CA SER A 58 3.02 -0.58 0.06
C SER A 58 3.49 0.64 -0.72
N ASP A 59 4.37 1.42 -0.09
CA ASP A 59 5.30 2.30 -0.82
C ASP A 59 6.37 1.48 -1.56
N GLN A 60 7.06 2.10 -2.51
CA GLN A 60 8.16 1.56 -3.31
C GLN A 60 9.51 1.71 -2.62
N HIS A 61 9.59 1.37 -1.34
CA HIS A 61 10.87 1.31 -0.66
C HIS A 61 11.62 0.04 -1.10
N ALA A 62 12.85 0.17 -1.62
CA ALA A 62 13.59 -0.94 -2.26
C ALA A 62 13.72 -2.17 -1.34
N GLY A 63 14.13 -1.96 -0.08
CA GLY A 63 14.23 -3.03 0.91
C GLY A 63 12.89 -3.71 1.24
N LEU A 64 11.78 -2.97 1.18
CA LEU A 64 10.45 -3.52 1.42
C LEU A 64 9.98 -4.36 0.23
N VAL A 65 10.13 -3.84 -1.00
CA VAL A 65 9.73 -4.55 -2.22
C VAL A 65 10.53 -5.85 -2.37
N ALA A 66 11.83 -5.82 -2.12
CA ALA A 66 12.68 -7.02 -2.10
C ALA A 66 12.20 -8.03 -1.04
N ALA A 67 11.92 -7.57 0.18
CA ALA A 67 11.41 -8.43 1.25
C ALA A 67 10.02 -9.03 0.93
N ILE A 68 9.12 -8.26 0.30
CA ILE A 68 7.80 -8.75 -0.14
C ILE A 68 7.98 -9.86 -1.17
N GLY A 69 8.82 -9.66 -2.20
CA GLY A 69 9.07 -10.67 -3.24
C GLY A 69 9.61 -12.00 -2.69
N ARG A 70 10.39 -11.95 -1.60
CA ARG A 70 10.90 -13.17 -0.93
C ARG A 70 9.90 -13.79 0.04
N ALA A 71 9.22 -12.98 0.86
CA ALA A 71 8.38 -13.47 1.96
C ALA A 71 6.96 -13.82 1.51
N MET A 72 6.39 -13.07 0.55
CA MET A 72 4.99 -13.16 0.12
C MET A 72 4.86 -13.73 -1.29
N GLN A 73 5.55 -14.84 -1.54
CA GLN A 73 5.48 -15.56 -2.81
C GLN A 73 4.02 -15.95 -3.13
N GLY A 74 3.61 -15.70 -4.38
CA GLY A 74 2.23 -15.94 -4.85
C GLY A 74 1.28 -14.76 -4.63
N SER A 75 1.69 -13.71 -3.90
CA SER A 75 0.93 -12.47 -3.77
C SER A 75 1.32 -11.47 -4.86
N ALA A 76 0.36 -10.70 -5.35
CA ALA A 76 0.66 -9.49 -6.12
C ALA A 76 1.20 -8.40 -5.18
N HIS A 77 2.24 -7.68 -5.63
CA HIS A 77 2.66 -6.43 -5.00
C HIS A 77 2.04 -5.26 -5.74
N GLN A 78 1.52 -4.30 -4.98
CA GLN A 78 0.95 -3.08 -5.51
C GLN A 78 1.61 -1.85 -4.90
N ARG A 79 2.07 -0.98 -5.79
CA ARG A 79 2.57 0.34 -5.42
C ARG A 79 1.39 1.27 -5.14
N CYS A 80 1.43 1.92 -3.97
CA CYS A 80 0.40 2.88 -3.58
C CYS A 80 0.33 4.07 -4.55
N ARG A 81 -0.82 4.28 -5.21
CA ARG A 81 -0.98 5.37 -6.20
C ARG A 81 -0.74 6.77 -5.62
N VAL A 82 -0.97 6.95 -4.31
CA VAL A 82 -0.78 8.25 -3.62
C VAL A 82 0.71 8.56 -3.49
N HIS A 83 1.55 7.57 -3.20
CA HIS A 83 3.01 7.76 -3.20
C HIS A 83 3.52 7.87 -4.64
N PHE A 84 2.98 7.08 -5.56
CA PHE A 84 3.38 7.17 -6.96
C PHE A 84 3.13 8.56 -7.56
N ILE A 85 1.96 9.16 -7.37
CA ILE A 85 1.69 10.51 -7.89
C ILE A 85 2.60 11.57 -7.25
N ARG A 86 3.03 11.40 -5.99
CA ARG A 86 4.03 12.32 -5.40
C ARG A 86 5.37 12.23 -6.13
N ASN A 87 5.78 11.03 -6.54
CA ASN A 87 7.02 10.84 -7.31
C ASN A 87 6.91 11.46 -8.69
N VAL A 88 5.76 11.31 -9.37
CA VAL A 88 5.48 11.99 -10.64
C VAL A 88 5.54 13.51 -10.45
N LEU A 89 4.87 14.04 -9.43
CA LEU A 89 4.82 15.48 -9.15
C LEU A 89 6.17 16.10 -8.77
N ALA A 90 7.12 15.31 -8.27
CA ALA A 90 8.49 15.76 -8.00
C ALA A 90 9.26 16.15 -9.28
N HIS A 91 8.80 15.72 -10.46
CA HIS A 91 9.38 16.08 -11.75
C HIS A 91 8.61 17.21 -12.47
N VAL A 92 7.53 17.71 -11.87
CA VAL A 92 6.63 18.71 -12.47
C VAL A 92 7.02 20.10 -11.98
N ALA A 93 6.89 21.11 -12.84
CA ALA A 93 7.16 22.49 -12.47
C ALA A 93 6.23 22.98 -11.35
N LYS A 94 6.76 23.87 -10.50
CA LYS A 94 5.99 24.49 -9.42
C LYS A 94 4.81 25.27 -10.01
N GLY A 95 3.58 24.96 -9.59
CA GLY A 95 2.34 25.57 -10.07
C GLY A 95 1.51 24.69 -11.01
N GLU A 96 2.09 23.63 -11.56
CA GLU A 96 1.40 22.75 -12.54
C GLU A 96 0.91 21.43 -11.92
N GLY A 97 1.23 21.22 -10.65
CA GLY A 97 0.97 19.96 -9.95
C GLY A 97 -0.52 19.60 -9.84
N GLU A 98 -1.41 20.58 -9.67
CA GLU A 98 -2.85 20.31 -9.59
C GLU A 98 -3.41 19.78 -10.91
N MET A 99 -2.96 20.36 -12.03
CA MET A 99 -3.33 19.92 -13.37
C MET A 99 -2.82 18.50 -13.63
N VAL A 100 -1.54 18.22 -13.33
CA VAL A 100 -0.98 16.87 -13.49
C VAL A 100 -1.69 15.85 -12.60
N ALA A 101 -2.00 16.20 -11.36
CA ALA A 101 -2.77 15.34 -10.47
C ALA A 101 -4.20 15.10 -10.98
N ALA A 102 -4.83 16.09 -11.64
CA ALA A 102 -6.13 15.93 -12.27
C ALA A 102 -6.09 14.95 -13.45
N VAL A 103 -5.12 15.12 -14.34
CA VAL A 103 -4.91 14.20 -15.47
C VAL A 103 -4.61 12.79 -14.96
N PHE A 104 -3.73 12.63 -13.98
CA PHE A 104 -3.44 11.32 -13.38
C PHE A 104 -4.67 10.64 -12.76
N ARG A 105 -5.59 11.39 -12.15
CA ARG A 105 -6.83 10.84 -11.57
C ARG A 105 -7.75 10.21 -12.63
N THR A 106 -7.68 10.64 -13.89
CA THR A 106 -8.52 10.08 -14.98
C THR A 106 -8.25 8.60 -15.26
N ILE A 107 -7.02 8.13 -14.99
CA ILE A 107 -6.63 6.72 -15.08
C ILE A 107 -7.54 5.87 -14.21
N PHE A 108 -7.76 6.29 -12.96
CA PHE A 108 -8.52 5.54 -11.97
C PHE A 108 -10.04 5.75 -12.05
N ALA A 109 -10.50 6.58 -12.99
CA ALA A 109 -11.92 6.77 -13.27
C ALA A 109 -12.47 5.71 -14.25
N GLN A 110 -11.59 4.93 -14.89
CA GLN A 110 -11.98 3.99 -15.93
C GLN A 110 -12.78 2.79 -15.38
N PRO A 111 -13.63 2.16 -16.21
CA PRO A 111 -14.52 1.09 -15.78
C PRO A 111 -13.82 -0.25 -15.46
N ASP A 112 -12.72 -0.56 -16.14
CA ASP A 112 -12.06 -1.87 -16.16
C ASP A 112 -10.53 -1.74 -16.32
N LEU A 113 -9.79 -2.84 -16.16
CA LEU A 113 -8.32 -2.86 -16.28
C LEU A 113 -7.84 -2.47 -17.69
N ALA A 114 -8.52 -2.90 -18.74
CA ALA A 114 -8.10 -2.63 -20.11
C ALA A 114 -8.22 -1.13 -20.44
N SER A 115 -9.33 -0.50 -20.07
CA SER A 115 -9.52 0.95 -20.20
C SER A 115 -8.59 1.75 -19.29
N MET A 116 -8.33 1.29 -18.05
CA MET A 116 -7.29 1.85 -17.17
C MET A 116 -5.91 1.83 -17.83
N GLY A 117 -5.53 0.70 -18.43
CA GLY A 117 -4.24 0.51 -19.10
C GLY A 117 -4.07 1.46 -20.29
N LYS A 118 -5.10 1.63 -21.13
CA LYS A 118 -5.09 2.58 -22.25
C LYS A 118 -5.00 4.03 -21.76
N GLN A 119 -5.75 4.38 -20.73
CA GLN A 119 -5.69 5.73 -20.16
C GLN A 119 -4.34 6.01 -19.50
N TRP A 120 -3.71 5.00 -18.89
CA TRP A 120 -2.35 5.12 -18.36
C TRP A 120 -1.36 5.49 -19.46
N ASP A 121 -1.38 4.77 -20.59
CA ASP A 121 -0.45 5.01 -21.70
C ASP A 121 -0.63 6.41 -22.29
N LYS A 122 -1.88 6.83 -22.47
CA LYS A 122 -2.19 8.20 -22.92
C LYS A 122 -1.64 9.26 -21.97
N VAL A 123 -1.92 9.13 -20.67
CA VAL A 123 -1.42 10.09 -19.67
C VAL A 123 0.10 10.07 -19.61
N ARG A 124 0.72 8.89 -19.72
CA ARG A 124 2.16 8.73 -19.76
C ARG A 124 2.76 9.50 -20.95
N ASP A 125 2.20 9.35 -22.15
CA ASP A 125 2.69 10.03 -23.35
C ASP A 125 2.54 11.56 -23.27
N GLU A 126 1.37 12.03 -22.81
CA GLU A 126 1.10 13.46 -22.59
C GLU A 126 2.08 14.09 -21.59
N LEU A 127 2.34 13.41 -20.47
CA LEU A 127 3.27 13.91 -19.46
C LEU A 127 4.72 13.79 -19.91
N ALA A 128 5.11 12.71 -20.60
CA ALA A 128 6.47 12.50 -21.09
C ALA A 128 6.88 13.51 -22.18
N ALA A 129 5.93 13.97 -22.99
CA ALA A 129 6.18 15.03 -23.98
C ALA A 129 6.70 16.32 -23.35
N ARG A 130 6.28 16.62 -22.11
CA ARG A 130 6.69 17.82 -21.37
C ARG A 130 7.76 17.55 -20.33
N TYR A 131 7.74 16.38 -19.71
CA TYR A 131 8.65 15.96 -18.64
C TYR A 131 9.18 14.55 -18.96
N PRO A 132 10.25 14.43 -19.78
CA PRO A 132 10.71 13.14 -20.32
C PRO A 132 10.99 12.07 -19.26
N LYS A 133 11.43 12.46 -18.06
CA LYS A 133 11.68 11.54 -16.93
C LYS A 133 10.43 10.81 -16.43
N ILE A 134 9.23 11.37 -16.65
CA ILE A 134 7.97 10.77 -16.21
C ILE A 134 7.64 9.52 -17.05
N GLY A 135 8.05 9.47 -18.32
CA GLY A 135 7.78 8.33 -19.21
C GLY A 135 8.25 7.00 -18.62
N ALA A 136 9.56 6.88 -18.39
CA ALA A 136 10.16 5.69 -17.78
C ALA A 136 9.59 5.39 -16.38
N LEU A 137 9.41 6.43 -15.55
CA LEU A 137 8.81 6.29 -14.22
C LEU A 137 7.41 5.66 -14.26
N MET A 138 6.60 6.01 -15.26
CA MET A 138 5.26 5.45 -15.45
C MET A 138 5.28 4.08 -16.12
N ASP A 139 6.20 3.81 -17.02
CA ASP A 139 6.35 2.49 -17.64
C ASP A 139 6.70 1.43 -16.59
N ASP A 140 7.73 1.70 -15.78
CA ASP A 140 8.22 0.78 -14.74
C ASP A 140 7.15 0.49 -13.68
N ALA A 141 6.28 1.47 -13.40
CA ALA A 141 5.29 1.37 -12.32
C ALA A 141 3.92 0.86 -12.78
N LYS A 142 3.64 0.74 -14.08
CA LYS A 142 2.28 0.49 -14.60
C LYS A 142 1.65 -0.77 -13.99
N ALA A 143 2.38 -1.89 -14.06
CA ALA A 143 1.88 -3.18 -13.56
C ALA A 143 1.62 -3.13 -12.04
N GLU A 144 2.55 -2.55 -11.27
CA GLU A 144 2.44 -2.45 -9.82
C GLU A 144 1.35 -1.46 -9.37
N VAL A 145 1.15 -0.34 -10.06
CA VAL A 145 0.14 0.67 -9.67
C VAL A 145 -1.27 0.21 -10.02
N LEU A 146 -1.43 -0.57 -11.09
CA LEU A 146 -2.72 -1.09 -11.55
C LEU A 146 -3.07 -2.49 -11.00
N ALA A 147 -2.22 -3.09 -10.17
CA ALA A 147 -2.42 -4.46 -9.68
C ALA A 147 -3.75 -4.69 -8.93
N PHE A 148 -4.35 -3.67 -8.32
CA PHE A 148 -5.69 -3.79 -7.70
C PHE A 148 -6.80 -4.13 -8.70
N ALA A 149 -6.62 -3.82 -9.98
CA ALA A 149 -7.73 -3.83 -10.95
C ALA A 149 -8.22 -5.25 -11.28
N VAL A 150 -7.47 -6.29 -10.89
CA VAL A 150 -7.92 -7.70 -10.97
C VAL A 150 -8.92 -8.08 -9.88
N PHE A 151 -9.06 -7.25 -8.84
CA PHE A 151 -10.05 -7.44 -7.78
C PHE A 151 -11.40 -6.84 -8.19
N PRO A 152 -12.52 -7.24 -7.54
CA PRO A 152 -13.83 -6.65 -7.77
C PRO A 152 -13.81 -5.11 -7.67
N ARG A 153 -14.55 -4.44 -8.56
CA ARG A 153 -14.59 -2.97 -8.67
C ARG A 153 -15.01 -2.30 -7.35
N GLU A 154 -15.87 -2.95 -6.59
CA GLU A 154 -16.33 -2.52 -5.26
C GLU A 154 -15.17 -2.41 -4.25
N HIS A 155 -14.06 -3.11 -4.49
CA HIS A 155 -12.89 -3.11 -3.62
C HIS A 155 -11.94 -1.96 -3.96
N TRP A 156 -11.86 -1.54 -5.23
CA TRP A 156 -10.78 -0.68 -5.74
C TRP A 156 -10.52 0.56 -4.88
N ARG A 157 -11.57 1.29 -4.47
CA ARG A 157 -11.40 2.50 -3.66
C ARG A 157 -10.73 2.26 -2.30
N LYS A 158 -10.81 1.03 -1.80
CA LYS A 158 -10.24 0.58 -0.52
C LYS A 158 -8.83 -0.01 -0.67
N ILE A 159 -8.43 -0.44 -1.87
CA ILE A 159 -7.16 -1.15 -2.09
C ILE A 159 -6.20 -0.46 -3.07
N TRP A 160 -6.62 0.54 -3.84
CA TRP A 160 -5.72 1.26 -4.77
C TRP A 160 -4.68 2.18 -4.08
N SER A 161 -4.73 2.30 -2.75
CA SER A 161 -3.82 3.12 -1.95
C SER A 161 -3.81 2.67 -0.49
N THR A 162 -2.80 3.13 0.25
CA THR A 162 -2.70 2.98 1.71
C THR A 162 -3.51 4.03 2.47
N ASN A 163 -4.43 4.75 1.81
CA ASN A 163 -5.24 5.79 2.45
C ASN A 163 -6.08 5.30 3.66
N PRO A 164 -6.60 4.06 3.67
CA PRO A 164 -7.28 3.53 4.86
C PRO A 164 -6.43 3.54 6.14
N LEU A 165 -5.09 3.58 6.01
CA LEU A 165 -4.17 3.69 7.14
C LEU A 165 -4.00 5.12 7.66
N GLU A 166 -4.46 6.15 6.94
CA GLU A 166 -4.19 7.53 7.33
C GLU A 166 -4.82 7.91 8.67
N ARG A 167 -6.05 7.44 8.97
CA ARG A 167 -6.67 7.65 10.29
C ARG A 167 -5.82 7.02 11.39
N LEU A 168 -5.40 5.78 11.18
CA LEU A 168 -4.58 5.05 12.15
C LEU A 168 -3.22 5.73 12.35
N ASN A 169 -2.55 6.12 11.28
CA ASN A 169 -1.28 6.84 11.34
C ASN A 169 -1.42 8.21 12.04
N LYS A 170 -2.54 8.92 11.85
CA LYS A 170 -2.82 10.17 12.56
C LYS A 170 -3.02 9.92 14.06
N GLU A 171 -3.70 8.85 14.44
CA GLU A 171 -3.87 8.47 15.84
C GLU A 171 -2.52 8.16 16.50
N ILE A 172 -1.72 7.31 15.87
CA ILE A 172 -0.37 6.94 16.34
C ILE A 172 0.48 8.21 16.51
N LYS A 173 0.51 9.08 15.50
CA LYS A 173 1.24 10.36 15.55
C LYS A 173 0.74 11.25 16.69
N ARG A 174 -0.58 11.32 16.91
CA ARG A 174 -1.16 12.14 17.99
C ARG A 174 -0.68 11.67 19.36
N ARG A 175 -0.67 10.36 19.61
CA ARG A 175 -0.25 9.77 20.89
C ARG A 175 1.26 9.87 21.08
N ALA A 176 2.04 9.58 20.03
CA ALA A 176 3.51 9.65 20.09
C ALA A 176 4.01 11.09 20.29
N ARG A 177 3.33 12.10 19.72
CA ARG A 177 3.72 13.52 19.86
C ARG A 177 3.73 14.00 21.31
N VAL A 178 2.88 13.45 22.18
CA VAL A 178 2.83 13.82 23.60
C VAL A 178 4.09 13.35 24.34
N VAL A 179 4.63 12.18 23.96
CA VAL A 179 5.83 11.61 24.57
C VAL A 179 7.10 12.30 24.05
N GLY A 180 7.12 12.67 22.77
CA GLY A 180 8.30 13.27 22.14
C GLY A 180 9.39 12.25 21.90
N ILE A 181 10.28 12.06 22.87
CA ILE A 181 11.42 11.13 22.79
C ILE A 181 11.14 9.89 23.63
N PHE A 182 11.25 8.72 23.01
CA PHE A 182 11.08 7.44 23.69
C PHE A 182 12.41 6.91 24.24
N PRO A 183 12.41 6.27 25.42
CA PRO A 183 13.63 5.75 26.03
C PRO A 183 14.19 4.51 25.32
N ASN A 184 13.34 3.75 24.62
CA ASN A 184 13.72 2.57 23.82
C ASN A 184 12.55 2.14 22.91
N GLU A 185 12.84 1.22 21.99
CA GLU A 185 11.86 0.63 21.06
C GLU A 185 10.70 -0.05 21.79
N ALA A 186 10.96 -0.78 22.88
CA ALA A 186 9.92 -1.44 23.64
C ALA A 186 8.88 -0.46 24.20
N ALA A 187 9.28 0.76 24.56
CA ALA A 187 8.36 1.82 24.98
C ALA A 187 7.49 2.32 23.81
N VAL A 188 8.06 2.44 22.61
CA VAL A 188 7.30 2.76 21.39
C VAL A 188 6.29 1.65 21.10
N ILE A 189 6.73 0.39 21.13
CA ILE A 189 5.89 -0.78 20.89
C ILE A 189 4.72 -0.83 21.88
N ARG A 190 4.95 -0.54 23.16
CA ARG A 190 3.86 -0.51 24.16
C ARG A 190 2.82 0.57 23.85
N LEU A 191 3.24 1.80 23.57
CA LEU A 191 2.29 2.89 23.30
C LEU A 191 1.53 2.64 22.00
N VAL A 192 2.25 2.35 20.92
CA VAL A 192 1.63 2.13 19.61
C VAL A 192 0.82 0.84 19.61
N GLY A 193 1.30 -0.20 20.29
CA GLY A 193 0.58 -1.47 20.47
C GLY A 193 -0.75 -1.28 21.19
N ALA A 194 -0.81 -0.44 22.24
CA ALA A 194 -2.07 -0.11 22.92
C ALA A 194 -3.06 0.58 21.96
N VAL A 195 -2.59 1.57 21.19
CA VAL A 195 -3.43 2.25 20.18
C VAL A 195 -3.96 1.28 19.12
N LEU A 196 -3.11 0.34 18.69
CA LEU A 196 -3.48 -0.66 17.71
C LEU A 196 -4.44 -1.70 18.26
N ALA A 197 -4.28 -2.11 19.52
CA ALA A 197 -5.21 -3.00 20.20
C ALA A 197 -6.60 -2.37 20.30
N ASP A 198 -6.70 -1.13 20.78
CA ASP A 198 -7.96 -0.39 20.84
C ASP A 198 -8.62 -0.30 19.45
N THR A 199 -7.83 0.02 18.42
CA THR A 199 -8.33 0.10 17.03
C THR A 199 -8.76 -1.26 16.50
N HIS A 200 -8.07 -2.33 16.86
CA HIS A 200 -8.41 -3.69 16.45
C HIS A 200 -9.74 -4.12 17.08
N ASP A 201 -9.94 -3.85 18.36
CA ASP A 201 -11.18 -4.16 19.07
C ASP A 201 -12.37 -3.37 18.51
N GLU A 202 -12.17 -2.09 18.16
CA GLU A 202 -13.16 -1.29 17.43
C GLU A 202 -13.53 -1.95 16.09
N TRP A 203 -12.57 -2.49 15.34
CA TRP A 203 -12.85 -3.14 14.05
C TRP A 203 -13.48 -4.52 14.20
N ALA A 204 -13.12 -5.26 15.25
CA ALA A 204 -13.67 -6.59 15.54
C ALA A 204 -15.14 -6.51 15.94
N THR A 205 -15.52 -5.46 16.67
CA THR A 205 -16.90 -5.23 17.14
C THR A 205 -17.79 -4.54 16.10
N ASP A 206 -17.23 -4.03 15.00
CA ASP A 206 -18.02 -3.44 13.91
C ASP A 206 -18.91 -4.51 13.26
N GLU A 207 -20.22 -4.28 13.29
CA GLU A 207 -21.23 -5.12 12.63
C GLU A 207 -21.04 -5.10 11.10
N ARG A 208 -20.56 -3.98 10.55
CA ARG A 208 -20.33 -3.82 9.12
C ARG A 208 -18.95 -4.35 8.74
N ARG A 209 -18.93 -5.31 7.81
CA ARG A 209 -17.68 -5.76 7.18
C ARG A 209 -17.06 -4.62 6.38
N TYR A 210 -15.74 -4.55 6.40
CA TYR A 210 -15.01 -3.59 5.59
C TYR A 210 -15.19 -3.84 4.10
N LEU A 211 -15.24 -5.10 3.67
CA LEU A 211 -15.68 -5.54 2.34
C LEU A 211 -16.87 -6.49 2.51
N SER A 212 -17.94 -6.30 1.73
CA SER A 212 -19.13 -7.14 1.88
C SER A 212 -18.83 -8.58 1.49
N GLU A 213 -19.50 -9.53 2.14
CA GLU A 213 -19.36 -10.96 1.83
C GLU A 213 -19.63 -11.27 0.35
N GLU A 214 -20.67 -10.64 -0.21
CA GLU A 214 -20.99 -10.74 -1.64
C GLU A 214 -19.83 -10.29 -2.53
N SER A 215 -19.20 -9.16 -2.21
CA SER A 215 -18.06 -8.66 -3.00
C SER A 215 -16.82 -9.53 -2.81
N MET A 216 -16.60 -10.11 -1.62
CA MET A 216 -15.50 -11.04 -1.36
C MET A 216 -15.65 -12.33 -2.13
N ALA A 217 -16.88 -12.84 -2.29
CA ALA A 217 -17.18 -14.05 -3.05
C ALA A 217 -16.91 -13.94 -4.56
N LYS A 218 -16.69 -12.72 -5.08
CA LYS A 218 -16.29 -12.44 -6.47
C LYS A 218 -14.78 -12.56 -6.70
N ILE A 219 -13.96 -12.56 -5.65
CA ILE A 219 -12.50 -12.72 -5.80
C ILE A 219 -12.20 -14.09 -6.42
N GLY A 220 -11.38 -14.11 -7.47
CA GLY A 220 -11.02 -15.34 -8.21
C GLY A 220 -12.09 -15.85 -9.17
N LYS A 221 -13.30 -15.28 -9.15
CA LYS A 221 -14.35 -15.52 -10.14
C LYS A 221 -14.28 -14.38 -11.15
N SER A 222 -13.34 -14.46 -12.08
CA SER A 222 -13.27 -13.49 -13.17
C SER A 222 -14.50 -13.66 -14.07
N GLU A 223 -15.46 -12.74 -13.99
CA GLU A 223 -16.21 -12.32 -15.17
C GLU A 223 -15.38 -11.25 -15.88
N GLN A 224 -14.37 -11.69 -16.64
CA GLN A 224 -13.88 -11.04 -17.86
C GLN A 224 -12.78 -11.91 -18.49
N THR A 225 -13.20 -12.58 -19.56
CA THR A 225 -12.39 -13.04 -20.67
C THR A 225 -11.54 -11.88 -21.19
N ASP A 226 -10.24 -11.90 -20.94
CA ASP A 226 -9.21 -11.51 -21.91
C ASP A 226 -7.83 -11.76 -21.29
N THR A 227 -7.22 -12.85 -21.74
CA THR A 227 -5.85 -13.23 -21.43
C THR A 227 -4.90 -12.23 -22.09
N VAL A 228 -4.51 -11.16 -21.40
CA VAL A 228 -3.30 -10.43 -21.79
C VAL A 228 -2.12 -11.24 -21.25
N ALA A 229 -1.48 -11.97 -22.17
CA ALA A 229 -0.24 -12.66 -21.91
C ALA A 229 0.80 -11.69 -21.34
N LEU A 230 1.27 -11.96 -20.13
CA LEU A 230 2.51 -11.39 -19.60
C LEU A 230 3.66 -12.00 -20.40
N THR A 231 3.97 -11.43 -21.56
CA THR A 231 5.22 -11.72 -22.27
C THR A 231 6.39 -11.13 -21.47
N LYS A 232 7.25 -12.02 -21.01
CA LYS A 232 8.61 -11.72 -20.56
C LYS A 232 9.34 -10.97 -21.67
N GLY A 233 9.92 -9.83 -21.32
CA GLY A 233 10.96 -9.10 -22.05
C GLY A 233 11.96 -8.58 -21.03
#